data_AF-A0A4Q3W497-F1
#
_entry.id   AF-A0A4Q3W497-F1
#
_cell.length_a   1.000
_cell.length_b   1.000
_cell.length_c   1.000
_cell.angle_alpha   90.00
_cell.angle_beta   90.00
_cell.angle_gamma   90.00
#
_symmetry.space_group_name_H-M   'P 1'
#
loop_
_entity.id
_entity.type
_entity.pdbx_description
1 polymer ?
#
loop_
_entity_poly.entity_id
_entity_poly.type
_entity_poly.pdbx_seq_one_letter_code
_entity_poly.pdbx_strand_id
1 'polypeptide(L)'
;MKIYATVSVLIVTVFTFSYCSSSKSAAKKATPVSYASSVQTLLVGHCSPCHIPEKGGKKKAYDTYASVKGDIDEIIRRIELHPGEKGFMPFKKERLSDSTIAVIKEWKTQGLAE
;
A
#
# COMPACT_ATOMS: atom_id res chain seq x y z
N MET A 1 63.01 8.85 37.12
CA MET A 1 62.49 7.49 36.83
C MET A 1 61.76 7.00 38.05
N LYS A 2 60.42 6.87 37.99
CA LYS A 2 59.62 6.29 39.08
C LYS A 2 58.91 5.06 38.52
N ILE A 3 59.19 3.95 39.17
CA ILE A 3 58.90 2.58 38.77
C ILE A 3 57.46 2.26 39.17
N TYR A 4 56.74 1.61 38.28
CA TYR A 4 55.36 1.16 38.44
C TYR A 4 55.25 0.07 39.51
N ALA A 5 54.25 0.18 40.39
CA ALA A 5 53.73 -0.92 41.17
C ALA A 5 52.23 -1.04 40.89
N THR A 6 51.91 -2.11 40.17
CA THR A 6 50.60 -2.66 39.81
C THR A 6 49.71 -2.93 41.03
N VAL A 7 48.39 -2.66 40.97
CA VAL A 7 47.34 -3.57 41.47
C VAL A 7 46.02 -3.27 40.72
N SER A 8 45.49 -4.32 40.09
CA SER A 8 44.19 -4.42 39.44
C SER A 8 43.03 -4.05 40.37
N VAL A 9 41.88 -3.63 39.80
CA VAL A 9 40.62 -4.40 39.91
C VAL A 9 39.54 -3.73 39.04
N LEU A 10 39.16 -4.51 38.04
CA LEU A 10 37.95 -4.50 37.22
C LEU A 10 36.68 -4.51 38.10
N ILE A 11 35.78 -3.53 37.97
CA ILE A 11 34.34 -3.66 38.31
C ILE A 11 33.54 -2.91 37.24
N VAL A 12 33.11 -3.62 36.20
CA VAL A 12 31.71 -4.02 35.94
C VAL A 12 30.80 -2.83 35.61
N THR A 13 30.65 -2.46 34.33
CA THR A 13 29.61 -2.94 33.37
C THR A 13 28.16 -2.57 33.75
N VAL A 14 27.44 -2.04 32.76
CA VAL A 14 25.97 -1.99 32.61
C VAL A 14 25.24 -0.82 33.29
N PHE A 15 25.41 0.40 32.75
CA PHE A 15 24.32 1.38 32.74
C PHE A 15 23.48 1.18 31.47
N THR A 16 22.57 0.20 31.59
CA THR A 16 21.19 0.20 31.10
C THR A 16 20.84 1.08 29.89
N PHE A 17 21.00 0.51 28.70
CA PHE A 17 20.13 0.80 27.56
C PHE A 17 18.68 0.42 27.93
N SER A 18 17.88 1.39 28.35
CA SER A 18 16.44 1.18 28.55
C SER A 18 15.63 2.42 28.18
N TYR A 19 15.63 2.76 26.90
CA TYR A 19 14.56 3.56 26.28
C TYR A 19 14.32 3.09 24.84
N CYS A 20 14.06 1.79 24.66
CA CYS A 20 13.26 1.33 23.53
C CYS A 20 11.78 1.41 23.94
N SER A 21 11.18 2.60 23.81
CA SER A 21 9.73 2.68 23.69
C SER A 21 9.37 2.03 22.37
N SER A 22 9.13 0.71 22.39
CA SER A 22 8.41 0.04 21.33
C SER A 22 6.98 0.57 21.39
N SER A 23 6.75 1.71 20.73
CA SER A 23 5.42 2.21 20.40
C SER A 23 4.81 1.17 19.46
N LYS A 24 4.29 0.09 20.03
CA LYS A 24 3.43 -0.87 19.35
C LYS A 24 2.20 -0.07 18.97
N SER A 25 2.22 0.53 17.78
CA SER A 25 1.01 1.02 17.14
C SER A 25 0.03 -0.13 17.19
N ALA A 26 -1.05 0.03 17.97
CA ALA A 26 -2.16 -0.90 17.94
C ALA A 26 -2.62 -0.94 16.48
N ALA A 27 -2.27 -2.00 15.77
CA ALA A 27 -2.68 -2.19 14.40
C ALA A 27 -4.21 -2.20 14.41
N LYS A 28 -4.81 -1.09 13.97
CA LYS A 28 -6.25 -0.99 13.78
C LYS A 28 -6.61 -2.13 12.85
N LYS A 29 -7.43 -3.08 13.33
CA LYS A 29 -7.86 -4.23 12.51
C LYS A 29 -8.43 -3.67 11.21
N ALA A 30 -7.74 -3.89 10.10
CA ALA A 30 -8.16 -3.38 8.81
C ALA A 30 -9.53 -3.97 8.49
N THR A 31 -10.45 -3.12 8.03
CA THR A 31 -11.75 -3.60 7.55
C THR A 31 -11.50 -4.56 6.39
N PRO A 32 -12.13 -5.75 6.37
CA PRO A 32 -12.02 -6.64 5.22
C PRO A 32 -12.45 -5.93 3.95
N VAL A 33 -11.59 -5.96 2.94
CA VAL A 33 -11.83 -5.43 1.60
C VAL A 33 -11.98 -6.62 0.66
N SER A 34 -13.08 -6.65 -0.09
CA SER A 34 -13.29 -7.64 -1.14
C SER A 34 -13.65 -6.96 -2.46
N TYR A 35 -13.62 -7.72 -3.54
CA TYR A 35 -13.98 -7.21 -4.84
C TYR A 35 -15.44 -6.77 -4.87
N ALA A 36 -16.36 -7.61 -4.44
CA ALA A 36 -17.80 -7.35 -4.43
C ALA A 36 -18.20 -6.22 -3.47
N SER A 37 -17.54 -6.11 -2.30
CA SER A 37 -17.90 -5.10 -1.28
C SER A 37 -17.35 -3.71 -1.56
N SER A 38 -16.19 -3.62 -2.22
CA SER A 38 -15.41 -2.37 -2.29
C SER A 38 -14.85 -2.09 -3.68
N VAL A 39 -14.07 -3.00 -4.24
CA VAL A 39 -13.26 -2.71 -5.45
C VAL A 39 -14.15 -2.50 -6.67
N GLN A 40 -15.20 -3.30 -6.85
CA GLN A 40 -16.11 -3.18 -7.99
C GLN A 40 -16.73 -1.78 -8.08
N THR A 41 -17.22 -1.24 -6.95
CA THR A 41 -17.80 0.11 -6.89
C THR A 41 -16.77 1.18 -7.26
N LEU A 42 -15.52 1.05 -6.80
CA LEU A 42 -14.45 1.99 -7.14
C LEU A 42 -14.11 1.96 -8.64
N LEU A 43 -14.06 0.77 -9.24
CA LEU A 43 -13.77 0.63 -10.67
C LEU A 43 -14.88 1.23 -11.53
N VAL A 44 -16.14 0.98 -11.18
CA VAL A 44 -17.28 1.59 -11.89
C VAL A 44 -17.28 3.11 -11.71
N GLY A 45 -16.98 3.62 -10.52
CA GLY A 45 -16.96 5.06 -10.23
C GLY A 45 -15.81 5.83 -10.89
N HIS A 46 -14.62 5.23 -10.96
CA HIS A 46 -13.39 5.96 -11.32
C HIS A 46 -12.75 5.51 -12.65
N CYS A 47 -12.99 4.26 -13.08
CA CYS A 47 -12.39 3.70 -14.30
C CYS A 47 -13.36 3.70 -15.51
N SER A 48 -14.64 3.97 -15.26
CA SER A 48 -15.65 4.18 -16.29
C SER A 48 -15.47 5.51 -17.04
N PRO A 49 -15.81 5.58 -18.35
CA PRO A 49 -16.32 4.48 -19.17
C PRO A 49 -15.22 3.57 -19.70
N CYS A 50 -13.97 4.02 -19.72
CA CYS A 50 -12.88 3.42 -20.50
C CYS A 50 -12.72 1.90 -20.30
N HIS A 51 -12.83 1.42 -19.06
CA HIS A 51 -12.62 0.03 -18.67
C HIS A 51 -13.89 -0.75 -18.35
N ILE A 52 -15.08 -0.15 -18.49
CA ILE A 52 -16.37 -0.79 -18.19
C ILE A 52 -17.17 -0.95 -19.50
N PRO A 53 -17.20 -2.16 -20.10
CA PRO A 53 -17.85 -2.40 -21.41
C PRO A 53 -19.32 -1.97 -21.46
N GLU A 54 -20.10 -2.28 -20.41
CA GLU A 54 -21.51 -1.88 -20.27
C GLU A 54 -21.72 -0.35 -20.29
N LYS A 55 -20.67 0.43 -20.08
CA LYS A 55 -20.68 1.91 -20.17
C LYS A 55 -20.01 2.43 -21.44
N GLY A 56 -19.82 1.58 -22.45
CA GLY A 56 -19.18 1.92 -23.72
C GLY A 56 -17.65 1.86 -23.69
N GLY A 57 -17.08 1.16 -22.71
CA GLY A 57 -15.63 0.96 -22.59
C GLY A 57 -15.01 0.24 -23.78
N LYS A 58 -13.82 0.70 -24.19
CA LYS A 58 -13.05 0.15 -25.32
C LYS A 58 -11.62 -0.22 -24.94
N LYS A 59 -11.23 -0.06 -23.67
CA LYS A 59 -9.95 -0.54 -23.14
C LYS A 59 -10.15 -1.94 -22.58
N LYS A 60 -9.07 -2.56 -22.09
CA LYS A 60 -9.16 -3.85 -21.40
C LYS A 60 -10.24 -3.76 -20.31
N ALA A 61 -11.17 -4.72 -20.31
CA ALA A 61 -12.30 -4.71 -19.41
C ALA A 61 -11.84 -5.00 -17.97
N TYR A 62 -12.34 -4.22 -17.01
CA TYR A 62 -12.11 -4.36 -15.56
C TYR A 62 -13.46 -4.39 -14.82
N ASP A 63 -14.38 -5.18 -15.34
CA ASP A 63 -15.76 -5.38 -14.87
C ASP A 63 -15.97 -6.75 -14.20
N THR A 64 -14.91 -7.56 -14.08
CA THR A 64 -14.94 -8.86 -13.40
C THR A 64 -13.79 -9.01 -12.41
N TYR A 65 -14.00 -9.79 -11.35
CA TYR A 65 -12.96 -10.12 -10.36
C TYR A 65 -11.68 -10.64 -11.03
N ALA A 66 -11.82 -11.63 -11.92
CA ALA A 66 -10.69 -12.28 -12.58
C ALA A 66 -9.84 -11.29 -13.40
N SER A 67 -10.48 -10.38 -14.15
CA SER A 67 -9.78 -9.39 -14.97
C SER A 67 -8.97 -8.40 -14.13
N VAL A 68 -9.51 -7.98 -12.99
CA VAL A 68 -8.89 -7.01 -12.09
C VAL A 68 -7.79 -7.66 -11.27
N LYS A 69 -8.05 -8.86 -10.74
CA LYS A 69 -7.06 -9.67 -10.03
C LYS A 69 -5.84 -9.95 -10.91
N GLY A 70 -6.06 -10.32 -12.17
CA GLY A 70 -4.97 -10.63 -13.11
C GLY A 70 -4.04 -9.45 -13.40
N ASP A 71 -4.55 -8.22 -13.28
CA ASP A 71 -3.81 -6.99 -13.64
C ASP A 71 -3.56 -6.07 -12.45
N ILE A 72 -3.79 -6.53 -11.21
CA ILE A 72 -3.81 -5.65 -10.03
C ILE A 72 -2.52 -4.84 -9.85
N ASP A 73 -1.37 -5.42 -10.17
CA ASP A 73 -0.07 -4.75 -10.09
C ASP A 73 0.05 -3.60 -11.10
N GLU A 74 -0.39 -3.83 -12.34
CA GLU A 74 -0.39 -2.81 -13.38
C GLU A 74 -1.44 -1.73 -13.09
N ILE A 75 -2.60 -2.10 -12.56
CA ILE A 75 -3.62 -1.15 -12.11
C ILE A 75 -3.02 -0.22 -11.05
N ILE A 76 -2.44 -0.77 -9.98
CA ILE A 76 -1.81 0.01 -8.90
C ILE A 76 -0.72 0.92 -9.45
N ARG A 77 0.20 0.37 -10.26
CA ARG A 77 1.29 1.14 -10.87
C ARG A 77 0.78 2.36 -11.62
N ARG A 78 -0.33 2.24 -12.36
CA ARG A 78 -0.84 3.31 -13.22
C ARG A 78 -1.68 4.37 -12.49
N ILE A 79 -2.40 3.99 -11.44
CA ILE A 79 -3.20 4.92 -10.63
C ILE A 79 -2.36 5.70 -9.61
N GLU A 80 -1.17 5.21 -9.28
CA GLU A 80 -0.21 5.92 -8.43
C GLU A 80 0.53 7.05 -9.16
N LEU A 81 0.56 7.01 -10.49
CA LEU A 81 1.15 8.07 -11.31
C LEU A 81 0.41 9.41 -11.13
N HIS A 82 1.08 10.48 -11.52
CA HIS A 82 0.61 11.85 -11.54
C HIS A 82 0.23 12.31 -12.95
N PRO A 83 -0.67 13.31 -13.07
CA PRO A 83 -1.01 13.91 -14.35
C PRO A 83 0.24 14.39 -15.11
N GLY A 84 0.35 14.02 -16.38
CA GLY A 84 1.51 14.32 -17.23
C GLY A 84 2.50 13.16 -17.36
N GLU A 85 2.48 12.20 -16.43
CA GLU A 85 3.32 11.01 -16.54
C GLU A 85 2.82 10.03 -17.59
N LYS A 86 3.74 9.41 -18.33
CA LYS A 86 3.40 8.43 -19.37
C LYS A 86 2.70 7.22 -18.75
N GLY A 87 1.45 7.00 -19.14
CA GLY A 87 0.64 5.87 -18.69
C GLY A 87 -0.24 6.17 -17.48
N PHE A 88 -0.22 7.40 -16.96
CA PHE A 88 -1.10 7.89 -15.90
C PHE A 88 -2.57 7.51 -16.16
N MET A 89 -3.21 6.99 -15.11
CA MET A 89 -4.65 6.72 -15.09
C MET A 89 -5.32 7.33 -13.85
N PRO A 90 -6.56 7.84 -13.98
CA PRO A 90 -7.38 7.83 -15.19
C PRO A 90 -6.92 8.88 -16.23
N PHE A 91 -6.82 8.46 -17.49
CA PHE A 91 -6.24 9.30 -18.56
C PHE A 91 -7.01 10.62 -18.73
N LYS A 92 -6.29 11.74 -18.70
CA LYS A 92 -6.83 13.11 -18.81
C LYS A 92 -7.92 13.44 -17.77
N LYS A 93 -7.94 12.75 -16.63
CA LYS A 93 -8.74 13.12 -15.46
C LYS A 93 -7.82 13.52 -14.31
N GLU A 94 -8.42 14.00 -13.22
CA GLU A 94 -7.72 14.19 -11.96
C GLU A 94 -7.22 12.85 -11.42
N ARG A 95 -6.12 12.90 -10.66
CA ARG A 95 -5.59 11.74 -9.94
C ARG A 95 -6.61 11.29 -8.90
N LEU A 96 -6.69 9.97 -8.68
CA LEU A 96 -7.48 9.43 -7.59
C LEU A 96 -6.96 9.94 -6.24
N SER A 97 -7.85 10.05 -5.25
CA SER A 97 -7.42 10.35 -3.88
C SER A 97 -6.56 9.21 -3.35
N ASP A 98 -5.65 9.55 -2.43
CA ASP A 98 -4.80 8.54 -1.78
C ASP A 98 -5.64 7.52 -1.01
N SER A 99 -6.80 7.92 -0.47
CA SER A 99 -7.74 7.01 0.18
C SER A 99 -8.31 5.97 -0.78
N THR A 100 -8.67 6.36 -2.01
CA THR A 100 -9.18 5.43 -3.04
C THR A 100 -8.08 4.45 -3.48
N ILE A 101 -6.87 4.96 -3.71
CA ILE A 101 -5.72 4.12 -4.06
C ILE A 101 -5.40 3.15 -2.93
N ALA A 102 -5.46 3.60 -1.68
CA ALA A 102 -5.21 2.78 -0.51
C ALA A 102 -6.17 1.59 -0.39
N VAL A 103 -7.47 1.74 -0.75
CA VAL A 103 -8.42 0.61 -0.73
C VAL A 103 -8.02 -0.47 -1.75
N ILE A 104 -7.58 -0.10 -2.95
CA ILE A 104 -7.16 -1.05 -3.98
C ILE A 104 -5.86 -1.77 -3.55
N LYS A 105 -4.93 -1.04 -2.92
CA LYS A 105 -3.70 -1.62 -2.36
C LYS A 105 -3.99 -2.55 -1.18
N GLU A 106 -4.92 -2.15 -0.30
CA GLU A 106 -5.33 -2.96 0.85
C GLU A 106 -6.01 -4.25 0.41
N TRP A 107 -6.83 -4.21 -0.64
CA TRP A 107 -7.39 -5.41 -1.23
C TRP A 107 -6.31 -6.40 -1.70
N LYS A 108 -5.23 -5.88 -2.31
CA LYS A 108 -4.06 -6.69 -2.69
C LYS A 108 -3.34 -7.27 -1.47
N THR A 109 -3.09 -6.48 -0.43
CA THR A 109 -2.39 -6.95 0.78
C THR A 109 -3.22 -7.96 1.58
N GLN A 110 -4.55 -7.87 1.53
CA GLN A 110 -5.47 -8.82 2.15
C GLN A 110 -5.69 -10.11 1.34
N GLY A 111 -4.99 -10.28 0.22
CA GLY A 111 -5.03 -11.54 -0.55
C GLY A 111 -6.08 -11.59 -1.65
N LEU A 112 -6.59 -10.44 -2.10
CA LEU A 112 -7.48 -10.32 -3.26
C LEU A 112 -8.78 -11.14 -3.09
N ALA A 113 -9.46 -10.95 -1.96
CA ALA A 113 -10.74 -11.61 -1.69
C ALA A 113 -11.80 -11.20 -2.73
N GLU A 114 -12.58 -12.16 -3.23
CA GLU A 114 -13.69 -11.88 -4.16
C GLU A 114 -14.85 -11.16 -3.47
#